data_AF-A0A5J5PKT0-F1
#
_entry.id   AF-A0A5J5PKT0-F1
#
_cell.length_a   1.000
_cell.length_b   1.000
_cell.length_c   1.000
_cell.angle_alpha   90.00
_cell.angle_beta   90.00
_cell.angle_gamma   90.00
#
_symmetry.space_group_name_H-M   'P 1'
#
loop_
_entity.id
_entity.type
_entity.pdbx_description
1 polymer ?
#
loop_
_entity_poly.entity_id
_entity_poly.type
_entity_poly.pdbx_seq_one_letter_code
_entity_poly.pdbx_strand_id
1 'polypeptide(L)'
;MSSPISTNLVPSQHGNTSKENRHLSNFKASFWGDVFLSSPSQMEMDAGTQHEYEELKQEVRRILVANMDKSSQKLHIIDAVQRLGVAYHFEKEIEEALQIIYHHHCNHIEIHGDDLYTTAVRFRLLREHGFDVHCATFNKFKDENGNFKESLIGDVKGMLELYEATDFQLHGENILEEVLSFTTFHLKLAETTVDYPLYTQIANALKRPLRKSLPRLIARSYISIYEGYGTQDENLMKFAKLDFKILQHLHKKEINKIIRWDTNCIDQLPNYIKLWYSEILNVYKDMEDSISKEGKSYRVQVAIEAVYMIFTFFS
;
A
#
# COMPACT_ATOMS: atom_id res chain seq x y z
N MET A 1 6.46 -14.44 -60.65
CA MET A 1 5.15 -13.93 -61.07
C MET A 1 4.63 -13.08 -59.93
N SER A 2 5.01 -11.80 -59.93
CA SER A 2 4.15 -10.66 -60.28
C SER A 2 3.43 -10.16 -59.03
N SER A 3 3.46 -8.91 -58.57
CA SER A 3 4.33 -7.73 -58.71
C SER A 3 3.91 -6.83 -57.52
N PRO A 4 4.80 -5.99 -56.95
CA PRO A 4 4.44 -4.99 -55.95
C PRO A 4 3.92 -3.72 -56.64
N ILE A 5 2.94 -3.04 -56.06
CA ILE A 5 2.58 -1.67 -56.47
C ILE A 5 3.05 -0.72 -55.38
N SER A 6 4.24 -0.18 -55.64
CA SER A 6 4.72 1.09 -55.15
C SER A 6 4.05 2.18 -56.00
N THR A 7 3.33 3.10 -55.38
CA THR A 7 2.92 4.36 -56.01
C THR A 7 3.70 5.50 -55.41
N ASN A 8 4.80 5.82 -56.09
CA ASN A 8 5.45 7.13 -56.01
C ASN A 8 4.45 8.20 -56.47
N LEU A 9 4.16 9.17 -55.61
CA LEU A 9 3.59 10.46 -56.02
C LEU A 9 4.72 11.51 -56.01
N VAL A 10 4.88 12.12 -57.17
CA VAL A 10 5.87 13.14 -57.57
C VAL A 10 5.76 14.39 -56.67
N PRO A 11 6.87 15.09 -56.37
CA PRO A 11 6.84 16.27 -55.51
C PRO A 11 6.30 17.49 -56.25
N SER A 12 5.21 18.08 -55.77
CA SER A 12 4.79 19.42 -56.15
C SER A 12 5.55 20.45 -55.32
N GLN A 13 6.51 21.14 -55.95
CA GLN A 13 7.04 22.39 -55.42
C GLN A 13 6.09 23.53 -55.80
N HIS A 14 5.36 24.07 -54.82
CA HIS A 14 5.24 25.51 -54.59
C HIS A 14 4.39 25.82 -53.36
N GLY A 15 4.90 26.72 -52.51
CA GLY A 15 4.13 27.41 -51.48
C GLY A 15 4.76 27.28 -50.09
N ASN A 16 5.55 28.29 -49.71
CA ASN A 16 6.07 28.53 -48.37
C ASN A 16 5.03 28.16 -47.28
N THR A 17 5.25 27.05 -46.60
CA THR A 17 4.62 26.77 -45.31
C THR A 17 5.75 26.68 -44.28
N SER A 18 5.57 27.41 -43.18
CA SER A 18 6.51 27.58 -42.08
C SER A 18 7.24 26.28 -41.73
N LYS A 19 8.57 26.31 -41.78
CA LYS A 19 9.42 25.31 -41.11
C LYS A 19 9.23 25.44 -39.59
N GLU A 20 8.12 24.92 -39.06
CA GLU A 20 8.07 24.57 -37.64
C GLU A 20 9.03 23.38 -37.45
N ASN A 21 10.27 23.66 -37.06
CA ASN A 21 11.21 22.66 -36.56
C ASN A 21 10.63 22.07 -35.27
N ARG A 22 9.73 21.08 -35.40
CA ARG A 22 9.17 20.36 -34.26
C ARG A 22 10.31 19.56 -33.61
N HIS A 23 10.56 19.77 -32.33
CA HIS A 23 11.49 18.93 -31.57
C HIS A 23 11.07 17.47 -31.69
N LEU A 24 12.00 16.60 -32.09
CA LEU A 24 11.78 15.16 -32.12
C LEU A 24 11.48 14.68 -30.69
N SER A 25 10.30 14.11 -30.49
CA SER A 25 9.94 13.49 -29.22
C SER A 25 10.80 12.25 -29.01
N ASN A 26 11.59 12.24 -27.93
CA ASN A 26 12.42 11.11 -27.51
C ASN A 26 11.82 10.34 -26.33
N PHE A 27 10.51 10.47 -26.09
CA PHE A 27 9.81 9.71 -25.07
C PHE A 27 9.87 8.22 -25.44
N LYS A 28 10.30 7.39 -24.48
CA LYS A 28 10.22 5.94 -24.63
C LYS A 28 8.75 5.53 -24.64
N ALA A 29 8.39 4.59 -25.50
CA ALA A 29 7.08 3.95 -25.44
C ALA A 29 6.80 3.43 -24.02
N SER A 30 5.54 3.48 -23.61
CA SER A 30 5.11 2.98 -22.31
C SER A 30 5.60 1.55 -22.09
N PHE A 31 6.25 1.29 -20.96
CA PHE A 31 6.66 -0.05 -20.55
C PHE A 31 5.49 -1.04 -20.54
N TRP A 32 4.28 -0.53 -20.27
CA TRP A 32 3.07 -1.34 -20.11
C TRP A 32 2.36 -1.65 -21.42
N GLY A 33 2.69 -0.97 -22.52
CA GLY A 33 2.03 -1.14 -23.82
C GLY A 33 0.51 -1.22 -23.69
N ASP A 34 -0.08 -2.29 -24.24
CA ASP A 34 -1.53 -2.51 -24.27
C ASP A 34 -2.06 -3.39 -23.13
N VAL A 35 -1.23 -3.72 -22.13
CA VAL A 35 -1.56 -4.68 -21.06
C VAL A 35 -2.88 -4.36 -20.36
N PHE A 36 -3.18 -3.07 -20.18
CA PHE A 36 -4.39 -2.61 -19.50
C PHE A 36 -5.50 -2.17 -20.46
N LEU A 37 -5.29 -2.17 -21.78
CA LEU A 37 -6.31 -1.80 -22.78
C LEU A 37 -7.34 -2.90 -23.00
N SER A 38 -6.93 -4.16 -22.81
CA SER A 38 -7.84 -5.29 -22.88
C SER A 38 -8.82 -5.22 -21.72
N SER A 39 -10.13 -5.25 -22.01
CA SER A 39 -11.16 -5.30 -20.97
C SER A 39 -10.87 -6.50 -20.06
N PRO A 40 -10.64 -6.29 -18.75
CA PRO A 40 -10.46 -7.41 -17.85
C PRO A 40 -11.72 -8.27 -17.89
N SER A 41 -11.55 -9.60 -17.86
CA SER A 41 -12.68 -10.52 -17.84
C SER A 41 -13.68 -10.14 -16.75
N GLN A 42 -14.96 -10.46 -16.93
CA GLN A 42 -15.92 -10.29 -15.86
C GLN A 42 -15.50 -11.23 -14.73
N MET A 43 -14.86 -10.71 -13.67
CA MET A 43 -14.79 -11.43 -12.40
C MET A 43 -16.20 -11.35 -11.83
N GLU A 44 -17.04 -12.26 -12.29
CA GLU A 44 -18.24 -12.62 -11.56
C GLU A 44 -17.74 -13.53 -10.46
N MET A 45 -17.72 -13.02 -9.23
CA MET A 45 -17.69 -13.91 -8.09
C MET A 45 -18.96 -14.74 -8.18
N ASP A 46 -18.81 -16.04 -8.34
CA ASP A 46 -19.95 -16.93 -8.23
C ASP A 46 -20.56 -16.78 -6.82
N ALA A 47 -21.84 -17.14 -6.70
CA ALA A 47 -22.57 -17.00 -5.46
C ALA A 47 -21.90 -17.74 -4.29
N GLY A 48 -21.16 -18.82 -4.56
CA GLY A 48 -20.38 -19.56 -3.56
C GLY A 48 -19.19 -18.75 -3.05
N THR A 49 -18.37 -18.20 -3.94
CA THR A 49 -17.23 -17.34 -3.56
C THR A 49 -17.69 -16.08 -2.80
N GLN A 50 -18.82 -15.49 -3.18
CA GLN A 50 -19.38 -14.35 -2.44
C GLN A 50 -19.86 -14.74 -1.04
N HIS A 51 -20.50 -15.90 -0.91
CA HIS A 51 -20.93 -16.41 0.37
C HIS A 51 -19.73 -16.70 1.29
N GLU A 52 -18.71 -17.40 0.78
CA GLU A 52 -17.47 -17.68 1.51
C GLU A 52 -16.77 -16.39 1.97
N TYR A 53 -16.70 -15.38 1.11
CA TYR A 53 -16.11 -14.08 1.45
C TYR A 53 -16.83 -13.42 2.63
N GLU A 54 -18.16 -13.40 2.64
CA GLU A 54 -18.93 -12.81 3.74
C GLU A 54 -18.79 -13.63 5.03
N GLU A 55 -18.77 -14.97 4.95
CA GLU A 55 -18.54 -15.83 6.11
C GLU A 55 -17.16 -15.59 6.73
N LEU A 56 -16.12 -15.55 5.92
CA LEU A 56 -14.76 -15.24 6.36
C LEU A 56 -14.66 -13.86 7.00
N LYS A 57 -15.33 -12.85 6.41
CA LYS A 57 -15.41 -11.50 6.98
C LYS A 57 -16.05 -11.50 8.37
N GLN A 58 -17.15 -12.25 8.56
CA GLN A 58 -17.77 -12.36 9.87
C GLN A 58 -16.89 -13.12 10.87
N GLU A 59 -16.14 -14.13 10.43
CA GLU A 59 -15.23 -14.86 11.30
C GLU A 59 -14.10 -13.97 11.83
N VAL A 60 -13.46 -13.20 10.94
CA VAL A 60 -12.45 -12.22 11.35
C VAL A 60 -13.03 -11.19 12.31
N ARG A 61 -14.26 -10.72 12.08
CA ARG A 61 -14.97 -9.82 13.01
C ARG A 61 -15.16 -10.48 14.38
N ARG A 62 -15.60 -11.75 14.44
CA ARG A 62 -15.77 -12.48 15.71
C ARG A 62 -14.47 -12.54 16.50
N ILE A 63 -13.36 -12.84 15.83
CA ILE A 63 -12.03 -12.87 16.45
C ILE A 63 -11.64 -11.49 17.02
N LEU A 64 -11.91 -10.41 16.27
CA LEU A 64 -11.63 -9.04 16.70
C LEU A 64 -12.51 -8.60 17.89
N VAL A 65 -13.74 -9.09 18.02
CA VAL A 65 -14.65 -8.75 19.12
C VAL A 65 -14.50 -9.67 20.34
N ALA A 66 -14.01 -10.90 20.16
CA ALA A 66 -13.90 -11.88 21.25
C ALA A 66 -13.05 -11.36 22.42
N ASN A 67 -13.53 -11.50 23.66
CA ASN A 67 -12.72 -11.20 24.83
C ASN A 67 -11.57 -12.21 24.90
N MET A 68 -10.34 -11.73 24.69
CA MET A 68 -9.13 -12.55 24.81
C MET A 68 -8.52 -12.33 26.18
N ASP A 69 -8.11 -13.42 26.83
CA ASP A 69 -7.53 -13.38 28.18
C ASP A 69 -6.23 -12.57 28.24
N LYS A 70 -5.53 -12.39 27.11
CA LYS A 70 -4.30 -11.60 27.00
C LYS A 70 -4.41 -10.51 25.94
N SER A 71 -4.09 -9.28 26.33
CA SER A 71 -4.02 -8.12 25.42
C SER A 71 -3.00 -8.30 24.28
N SER A 72 -1.93 -9.08 24.51
CA SER A 72 -0.91 -9.39 23.49
C SER A 72 -1.46 -10.17 22.29
N GLN A 73 -2.39 -11.11 22.52
CA GLN A 73 -3.05 -11.86 21.44
C GLN A 73 -3.94 -10.94 20.59
N LYS A 74 -4.69 -10.05 21.25
CA LYS A 74 -5.53 -9.06 20.57
C LYS A 74 -4.70 -8.13 19.69
N LEU A 75 -3.57 -7.63 20.21
CA LEU A 75 -2.63 -6.78 19.47
C LEU A 75 -2.08 -7.48 18.22
N HIS A 76 -1.69 -8.75 18.34
CA HIS A 76 -1.17 -9.52 17.21
C HIS A 76 -2.20 -9.64 16.08
N ILE A 77 -3.47 -9.87 16.41
CA ILE A 77 -4.52 -10.00 15.40
C ILE A 77 -4.83 -8.65 14.74
N ILE A 78 -4.91 -7.57 15.52
CA ILE A 78 -5.10 -6.21 14.97
C ILE A 78 -3.97 -5.87 13.99
N ASP A 79 -2.72 -6.13 14.39
CA ASP A 79 -1.56 -5.88 13.55
C ASP A 79 -1.60 -6.71 12.25
N ALA A 80 -1.95 -8.00 12.36
CA ALA A 80 -2.09 -8.86 11.18
C ALA A 80 -3.19 -8.36 10.23
N VAL A 81 -4.37 -7.99 10.76
CA VAL A 81 -5.50 -7.45 9.99
C VAL A 81 -5.12 -6.17 9.24
N GLN A 82 -4.37 -5.27 9.88
CA GLN A 82 -3.85 -4.05 9.25
C GLN A 82 -2.81 -4.36 8.17
N ARG A 83 -1.79 -5.16 8.49
CA ARG A 83 -0.71 -5.49 7.55
C ARG A 83 -1.21 -6.31 6.36
N LEU A 84 -2.25 -7.12 6.52
CA LEU A 84 -2.93 -7.83 5.43
C LEU A 84 -3.83 -6.92 4.57
N GLY A 85 -4.01 -5.66 4.95
CA GLY A 85 -4.73 -4.67 4.15
C GLY A 85 -6.26 -4.82 4.20
N VAL A 86 -6.78 -5.47 5.24
CA VAL A 86 -8.23 -5.72 5.41
C VAL A 86 -8.84 -5.00 6.61
N ALA A 87 -8.07 -4.18 7.33
CA ALA A 87 -8.54 -3.40 8.47
C ALA A 87 -9.71 -2.46 8.18
N TYR A 88 -9.82 -1.95 6.95
CA TYR A 88 -10.90 -1.05 6.54
C TYR A 88 -12.30 -1.69 6.64
N HIS A 89 -12.40 -3.02 6.77
CA HIS A 89 -13.67 -3.72 7.03
C HIS A 89 -14.09 -3.71 8.51
N PHE A 90 -13.17 -3.35 9.40
CA PHE A 90 -13.28 -3.54 10.86
C PHE A 90 -12.82 -2.31 11.66
N GLU A 91 -12.87 -1.11 11.06
CA GLU A 91 -12.36 0.12 11.68
C GLU A 91 -12.95 0.36 13.07
N LYS A 92 -14.27 0.13 13.22
CA LYS A 92 -14.98 0.28 14.48
C LYS A 92 -14.50 -0.73 15.53
N GLU A 93 -14.42 -2.01 15.17
CA GLU A 93 -14.02 -3.08 16.08
C GLU A 93 -12.56 -2.93 16.52
N ILE A 94 -11.68 -2.50 15.61
CA ILE A 94 -10.28 -2.21 15.92
C ILE A 94 -10.19 -1.03 16.89
N GLU A 95 -10.90 0.06 16.61
CA GLU A 95 -10.89 1.25 17.45
C GLU A 95 -11.40 0.95 18.87
N GLU A 96 -12.52 0.24 19.00
CA GLU A 96 -13.06 -0.18 20.30
C GLU A 96 -12.06 -1.07 21.07
N ALA A 97 -11.39 -2.00 20.38
CA ALA A 97 -10.38 -2.86 21.00
C ALA A 97 -9.15 -2.08 21.46
N LEU A 98 -8.65 -1.12 20.66
CA LEU A 98 -7.51 -0.28 21.01
C LEU A 98 -7.85 0.67 22.16
N GLN A 99 -9.07 1.20 22.23
CA GLN A 99 -9.53 1.97 23.39
C GLN A 99 -9.46 1.15 24.67
N ILE A 100 -9.95 -0.09 24.66
CA ILE A 100 -9.86 -0.98 25.83
C ILE A 100 -8.40 -1.20 26.22
N ILE A 101 -7.53 -1.53 25.25
CA ILE A 101 -6.10 -1.74 25.47
C ILE A 101 -5.44 -0.48 26.06
N TYR A 102 -5.80 0.71 25.58
CA TYR A 102 -5.29 1.98 26.07
C TYR A 102 -5.71 2.26 27.52
N HIS A 103 -6.98 2.04 27.86
CA HIS A 103 -7.44 2.22 29.24
C HIS A 103 -6.72 1.26 30.21
N HIS A 104 -6.50 0.01 29.81
CA HIS A 104 -5.69 -0.92 30.60
C HIS A 104 -4.23 -0.48 30.70
N HIS A 105 -3.65 0.06 29.62
CA HIS A 105 -2.31 0.63 29.61
C HIS A 105 -2.17 1.79 30.60
N CYS A 106 -3.15 2.70 30.67
CA CYS A 106 -3.12 3.84 31.59
C CYS A 106 -3.38 3.46 33.05
N ASN A 107 -4.21 2.42 33.31
CA ASN A 107 -4.69 2.09 34.65
C ASN A 107 -3.80 1.10 35.43
N HIS A 108 -2.84 0.42 34.79
CA HIS A 108 -2.05 -0.64 35.44
C HIS A 108 -0.54 -0.42 35.44
N ILE A 109 0.08 -0.72 36.58
CA ILE A 109 1.53 -0.89 36.81
C ILE A 109 2.07 -2.17 36.12
N GLU A 110 1.21 -3.02 35.55
CA GLU A 110 1.56 -4.35 35.01
C GLU A 110 2.18 -4.38 33.60
N ILE A 111 2.50 -3.24 32.99
CA ILE A 111 3.25 -3.22 31.72
C ILE A 111 4.69 -3.73 31.90
N HIS A 112 5.17 -3.88 33.14
CA HIS A 112 6.48 -4.45 33.42
C HIS A 112 6.63 -5.93 33.02
N GLY A 113 5.53 -6.65 32.75
CA GLY A 113 5.56 -8.05 32.30
C GLY A 113 5.62 -8.26 30.78
N ASP A 114 5.29 -7.25 29.98
CA ASP A 114 5.27 -7.40 28.51
C ASP A 114 6.70 -7.50 27.95
N ASP A 115 6.88 -8.47 27.05
CA ASP A 115 8.10 -8.59 26.25
C ASP A 115 8.30 -7.42 25.27
N LEU A 116 9.45 -7.41 24.61
CA LEU A 116 9.86 -6.37 23.67
C LEU A 116 8.86 -6.22 22.53
N TYR A 117 8.50 -7.35 21.91
CA TYR A 117 7.55 -7.42 20.81
C TYR A 117 6.19 -6.80 21.19
N THR A 118 5.60 -7.28 22.28
CA THR A 118 4.27 -6.84 22.74
C THR A 118 4.27 -5.36 23.08
N THR A 119 5.32 -4.87 23.72
CA THR A 119 5.45 -3.44 24.09
C THR A 119 5.56 -2.57 22.84
N ALA A 120 6.38 -2.96 21.86
CA ALA A 120 6.59 -2.21 20.63
C ALA A 120 5.34 -2.18 19.74
N VAL A 121 4.68 -3.33 19.54
CA VAL A 121 3.42 -3.41 18.77
C VAL A 121 2.34 -2.57 19.43
N ARG A 122 2.18 -2.65 20.75
CA ARG A 122 1.19 -1.85 21.48
C ARG A 122 1.45 -0.35 21.29
N PHE A 123 2.68 0.09 21.49
CA PHE A 123 3.07 1.49 21.32
C PHE A 123 2.77 1.98 19.90
N ARG A 124 3.17 1.21 18.88
CA ARG A 124 2.94 1.53 17.47
C ARG A 124 1.46 1.65 17.14
N LEU A 125 0.67 0.61 17.41
CA LEU A 125 -0.74 0.56 17.06
C LEU A 125 -1.55 1.67 17.74
N LEU A 126 -1.29 1.92 19.03
CA LEU A 126 -1.97 2.97 19.77
C LEU A 126 -1.64 4.36 19.20
N ARG A 127 -0.36 4.65 18.92
CA ARG A 127 0.01 5.94 18.32
C ARG A 127 -0.48 6.12 16.90
N GLU A 128 -0.54 5.04 16.12
CA GLU A 128 -1.12 5.04 14.77
C GLU A 128 -2.58 5.46 14.78
N HIS A 129 -3.32 5.08 15.84
CA HIS A 129 -4.71 5.47 16.06
C HIS A 129 -4.88 6.78 16.87
N GLY A 130 -3.80 7.49 17.15
CA GLY A 130 -3.85 8.81 17.80
C GLY A 130 -3.93 8.80 19.32
N PHE A 131 -3.72 7.66 19.97
CA PHE A 131 -3.60 7.60 21.43
C PHE A 131 -2.24 8.12 21.90
N ASP A 132 -2.25 8.88 23.00
CA ASP A 132 -1.05 9.45 23.60
C ASP A 132 -0.35 8.43 24.51
N VAL A 133 0.57 7.66 23.93
CA VAL A 133 1.37 6.66 24.66
C VAL A 133 2.78 7.20 24.84
N HIS A 134 3.28 7.29 26.08
CA HIS A 134 4.64 7.77 26.34
C HIS A 134 5.74 6.78 25.92
N CYS A 135 6.76 7.25 25.20
CA CYS A 135 7.94 6.46 24.82
C CYS A 135 8.79 5.96 26.00
N ALA A 136 8.60 6.53 27.19
CA ALA A 136 9.25 6.09 28.42
C ALA A 136 8.98 4.61 28.77
N THR A 137 7.94 3.99 28.19
CA THR A 137 7.68 2.55 28.30
C THR A 137 8.88 1.70 27.88
N PHE A 138 9.74 2.20 26.98
CA PHE A 138 10.93 1.48 26.53
C PHE A 138 12.11 1.52 27.51
N ASN A 139 12.06 2.35 28.56
CA ASN A 139 13.12 2.43 29.57
C ASN A 139 13.33 1.10 30.32
N LYS A 140 12.30 0.26 30.46
CA LYS A 140 12.44 -1.08 31.09
C LYS A 140 13.39 -2.02 30.34
N PHE A 141 13.66 -1.72 29.08
CA PHE A 141 14.59 -2.47 28.23
C PHE A 141 16.03 -1.94 28.29
N LYS A 142 16.29 -0.89 29.08
CA LYS A 142 17.63 -0.37 29.33
C LYS A 142 18.26 -1.01 30.57
N ASP A 143 19.58 -1.12 30.56
CA ASP A 143 20.41 -1.54 31.68
C ASP A 143 20.67 -0.39 32.66
N GLU A 144 21.44 -0.65 33.72
CA GLU A 144 21.79 0.34 34.75
C GLU A 144 22.65 1.50 34.21
N ASN A 145 23.32 1.30 33.08
CA ASN A 145 24.13 2.32 32.40
C ASN A 145 23.29 3.20 31.45
N GLY A 146 22.01 2.88 31.27
CA GLY A 146 21.10 3.57 30.36
C GLY A 146 21.16 3.09 28.91
N ASN A 147 21.84 1.99 28.61
CA ASN A 147 21.94 1.38 27.29
C ASN A 147 20.88 0.30 27.10
N PHE A 148 20.41 0.05 25.87
CA PHE A 148 19.54 -1.09 25.60
C PHE A 148 20.25 -2.42 25.89
N LYS A 149 19.58 -3.31 26.63
CA LYS A 149 20.16 -4.59 27.08
C LYS A 149 20.58 -5.45 25.88
N GLU A 150 21.80 -5.97 25.89
CA GLU A 150 22.29 -6.89 24.85
C GLU A 150 21.44 -8.17 24.75
N SER A 151 20.77 -8.57 25.84
CA SER A 151 19.85 -9.71 25.85
C SER A 151 18.68 -9.57 24.86
N LEU A 152 18.37 -8.34 24.41
CA LEU A 152 17.32 -8.08 23.42
C LEU A 152 17.72 -8.52 22.01
N ILE A 153 19.02 -8.65 21.72
CA ILE A 153 19.53 -8.96 20.38
C ILE A 153 19.02 -10.34 19.91
N GLY A 154 18.77 -11.27 20.84
CA GLY A 154 18.20 -12.58 20.54
C GLY A 154 16.72 -12.53 20.12
N ASP A 155 15.97 -11.50 20.51
CA ASP A 155 14.57 -11.30 20.12
C ASP A 155 14.49 -10.46 18.84
N VAL A 156 14.88 -11.06 17.72
CA VAL A 156 14.91 -10.36 16.42
C VAL A 156 13.53 -9.85 16.00
N LYS A 157 12.45 -10.57 16.34
CA LYS A 157 11.08 -10.15 16.03
C LYS A 157 10.68 -8.94 16.87
N GLY A 158 11.01 -8.93 18.17
CA GLY A 158 10.82 -7.77 19.03
C GLY A 158 11.64 -6.56 18.57
N MET A 159 12.88 -6.79 18.11
CA MET A 159 13.73 -5.74 17.54
C MET A 159 13.14 -5.12 16.26
N LEU A 160 12.53 -5.93 15.40
CA LEU A 160 11.84 -5.46 14.20
C LEU A 160 10.64 -4.59 14.54
N GLU A 161 9.79 -5.01 15.48
CA GLU A 161 8.65 -4.19 15.90
C GLU A 161 9.07 -2.92 16.62
N LEU A 162 10.16 -3.00 17.40
CA LEU A 162 10.74 -1.84 18.05
C LEU A 162 11.30 -0.84 17.03
N TYR A 163 11.92 -1.32 15.94
CA TYR A 163 12.33 -0.48 14.81
C TYR A 163 11.13 0.23 14.17
N GLU A 164 10.06 -0.50 13.85
CA GLU A 164 8.84 0.08 13.25
C GLU A 164 8.15 1.11 14.17
N ALA A 165 8.28 0.95 15.49
CA ALA A 165 7.76 1.92 16.46
C ALA A 165 8.47 3.28 16.39
N THR A 166 9.72 3.35 15.90
CA THR A 166 10.48 4.61 15.82
C THR A 166 9.89 5.60 14.82
N ASP A 167 9.18 5.13 13.79
CA ASP A 167 8.45 6.02 12.87
C ASP A 167 7.27 6.74 13.53
N PHE A 168 6.97 6.43 14.79
CA PHE A 168 5.97 7.11 15.60
C PHE A 168 6.57 8.09 16.61
N GLN A 169 7.85 8.43 16.47
CA GLN A 169 8.53 9.44 17.27
C GLN A 169 7.90 10.83 17.12
N LEU A 170 7.72 11.51 18.25
CA LEU A 170 7.37 12.92 18.36
C LEU A 170 8.59 13.75 18.81
N HIS A 171 8.48 15.08 18.68
CA HIS A 171 9.56 15.98 19.11
C HIS A 171 9.87 15.83 20.61
N GLY A 172 11.16 15.75 20.94
CA GLY A 172 11.65 15.62 22.33
C GLY A 172 11.75 14.18 22.84
N GLU A 173 11.43 13.18 22.02
CA GLU A 173 11.49 11.77 22.41
C GLU A 173 12.83 11.11 22.04
N ASN A 174 13.90 11.58 22.66
CA ASN A 174 15.28 11.17 22.35
C ASN A 174 15.51 9.65 22.47
N ILE A 175 14.76 8.96 23.35
CA ILE A 175 14.83 7.50 23.50
C ILE A 175 14.56 6.77 22.17
N LEU A 176 13.68 7.30 21.32
CA LEU A 176 13.36 6.66 20.04
C LEU A 176 14.47 6.85 18.99
N GLU A 177 15.31 7.87 19.13
CA GLU A 177 16.53 8.03 18.31
C GLU A 177 17.59 6.99 18.68
N GLU A 178 17.73 6.73 19.99
CA GLU A 178 18.58 5.65 20.51
C GLU A 178 18.07 4.29 20.05
N VAL A 179 16.74 4.06 20.13
CA VAL A 179 16.09 2.85 19.63
C VAL A 179 16.36 2.67 18.14
N LEU A 180 16.18 3.72 17.33
CA LEU A 180 16.39 3.65 15.88
C LEU A 180 17.84 3.25 15.57
N SER A 181 18.80 3.84 16.27
CA SER A 181 20.22 3.53 16.11
C SER A 181 20.53 2.07 16.48
N PHE A 182 20.07 1.63 17.65
CA PHE A 182 20.26 0.29 18.18
C PHE A 182 19.63 -0.78 17.26
N THR A 183 18.34 -0.61 16.93
CA THR A 183 17.60 -1.58 16.12
C THR A 183 18.10 -1.64 14.68
N THR A 184 18.41 -0.50 14.04
CA THR A 184 18.95 -0.48 12.68
C THR A 184 20.27 -1.26 12.58
N PHE A 185 21.15 -1.09 13.56
CA PHE A 185 22.44 -1.80 13.57
C PHE A 185 22.24 -3.32 13.68
N HIS A 186 21.46 -3.78 14.67
CA HIS A 186 21.27 -5.21 14.91
C HIS A 186 20.41 -5.90 13.84
N LEU A 187 19.41 -5.23 13.27
CA LEU A 187 18.60 -5.78 12.19
C LEU A 187 19.41 -5.99 10.90
N LYS A 188 20.34 -5.07 10.58
CA LYS A 188 21.26 -5.25 9.44
C LYS A 188 22.19 -6.46 9.61
N LEU A 189 22.61 -6.75 10.83
CA LEU A 189 23.38 -7.96 11.13
C LEU A 189 22.51 -9.21 11.00
N ALA A 190 21.29 -9.15 11.56
CA ALA A 190 20.35 -10.26 11.54
C ALA A 190 19.84 -10.61 10.13
N GLU A 191 19.80 -9.64 9.21
CA GLU A 191 19.37 -9.82 7.82
C GLU A 191 20.12 -10.97 7.12
N THR A 192 21.38 -11.24 7.45
CA THR A 192 22.12 -12.38 6.83
C THR A 192 21.97 -13.72 7.54
N THR A 193 21.35 -13.75 8.71
CA THR A 193 21.38 -14.92 9.62
C THR A 193 20.02 -15.53 9.89
N VAL A 194 18.92 -14.79 9.70
CA VAL A 194 17.57 -15.30 9.97
C VAL A 194 16.95 -15.95 8.75
N ASP A 195 16.11 -16.95 8.99
CA ASP A 195 15.41 -17.67 7.93
C ASP A 195 14.15 -16.92 7.43
N TYR A 196 13.63 -17.39 6.31
CA TYR A 196 12.31 -17.02 5.83
C TYR A 196 11.22 -17.43 6.86
N PRO A 197 10.19 -16.61 7.13
CA PRO A 197 9.85 -15.35 6.44
C PRO A 197 10.41 -14.08 7.09
N LEU A 198 11.05 -14.19 8.26
CA LEU A 198 11.50 -13.04 9.05
C LEU A 198 12.54 -12.20 8.31
N TYR A 199 13.47 -12.83 7.59
CA TYR A 199 14.42 -12.15 6.71
C TYR A 199 13.74 -11.16 5.77
N THR A 200 12.71 -11.61 5.04
CA THR A 200 11.98 -10.79 4.08
C THR A 200 11.30 -9.61 4.77
N GLN A 201 10.78 -9.82 5.99
CA GLN A 201 10.14 -8.77 6.77
C GLN A 201 11.15 -7.69 7.20
N ILE A 202 12.35 -8.09 7.64
CA ILE A 202 13.45 -7.18 7.98
C ILE A 202 13.90 -6.39 6.76
N ALA A 203 14.18 -7.07 5.64
CA ALA A 203 14.62 -6.43 4.40
C ALA A 203 13.60 -5.40 3.90
N ASN A 204 12.31 -5.72 3.98
CA ASN A 204 11.24 -4.78 3.63
C ASN A 204 11.22 -3.55 4.55
N ALA A 205 11.29 -3.75 5.87
CA ALA A 205 11.27 -2.66 6.85
C ALA A 205 12.48 -1.73 6.70
N LEU A 206 13.69 -2.28 6.57
CA LEU A 206 14.93 -1.51 6.38
C LEU A 206 14.94 -0.74 5.05
N LYS A 207 14.28 -1.28 4.01
CA LYS A 207 14.11 -0.59 2.72
C LYS A 207 13.13 0.57 2.83
N ARG A 208 11.97 0.33 3.46
CA ARG A 208 10.95 1.35 3.70
C ARG A 208 10.07 0.93 4.88
N PRO A 209 10.07 1.69 5.99
CA PRO A 209 9.27 1.33 7.15
C PRO A 209 7.77 1.29 6.87
N LEU A 210 7.04 0.58 7.73
CA LEU A 210 5.60 0.34 7.60
C LEU A 210 4.81 1.65 7.47
N ARG A 211 5.02 2.60 8.39
CA ARG A 211 4.30 3.89 8.43
C ARG A 211 4.47 4.71 7.14
N LYS A 212 5.64 4.59 6.50
CA LYS A 212 5.98 5.34 5.29
C LYS A 212 5.54 4.62 4.02
N SER A 213 5.01 3.40 4.11
CA SER A 213 4.69 2.54 2.98
C SER A 213 3.22 2.61 2.57
N LEU A 214 2.93 2.26 1.31
CA LEU A 214 1.55 2.20 0.83
C LEU A 214 0.87 0.92 1.35
N PRO A 215 -0.32 1.02 1.98
CA PRO A 215 -0.98 -0.14 2.60
C PRO A 215 -1.14 -1.34 1.67
N ARG A 216 -1.48 -1.12 0.39
CA ARG A 216 -1.65 -2.22 -0.59
C ARG A 216 -0.34 -2.88 -1.01
N LEU A 217 0.79 -2.16 -1.00
CA LEU A 217 2.10 -2.76 -1.24
C LEU A 217 2.55 -3.60 -0.04
N ILE A 218 2.31 -3.10 1.17
CA ILE A 218 2.54 -3.84 2.41
C ILE A 218 1.73 -5.13 2.39
N ALA A 219 0.40 -5.04 2.18
CA ALA A 219 -0.48 -6.19 2.12
C ALA A 219 -0.01 -7.25 1.13
N ARG A 220 0.36 -6.83 -0.10
CA ARG A 220 0.87 -7.75 -1.12
C ARG A 220 2.10 -8.54 -0.64
N SER A 221 3.06 -7.86 -0.01
CA SER A 221 4.29 -8.50 0.49
C SER A 221 4.02 -9.35 1.75
N TYR A 222 3.13 -8.86 2.61
CA TYR A 222 2.86 -9.44 3.91
C TYR A 222 2.03 -10.71 3.83
N ILE A 223 1.15 -10.85 2.82
CA ILE A 223 0.40 -12.10 2.60
C ILE A 223 1.36 -13.31 2.55
N SER A 224 2.44 -13.24 1.78
CA SER A 224 3.43 -14.35 1.70
C SER A 224 4.20 -14.55 3.00
N ILE A 225 4.57 -13.46 3.68
CA ILE A 225 5.26 -13.52 4.99
C ILE A 225 4.35 -14.18 6.03
N TYR A 226 3.08 -13.78 6.08
CA TYR A 226 2.08 -14.30 6.99
C TYR A 226 1.88 -15.81 6.75
N GLU A 227 1.87 -16.28 5.49
CA GLU A 227 1.83 -17.71 5.16
C GLU A 227 3.09 -18.44 5.63
N GLY A 228 4.25 -17.81 5.44
CA GLY A 228 5.55 -18.40 5.80
C GLY A 228 5.68 -18.74 7.28
N TYR A 229 4.96 -18.06 8.17
CA TYR A 229 5.00 -18.35 9.60
C TYR A 229 4.24 -19.64 9.98
N GLY A 230 3.31 -20.13 9.15
CA GLY A 230 2.64 -21.43 9.30
C GLY A 230 1.74 -21.63 10.53
N THR A 231 1.76 -20.73 11.51
CA THR A 231 0.99 -20.82 12.78
C THR A 231 -0.19 -19.84 12.83
N GLN A 232 -0.62 -19.36 11.68
CA GLN A 232 -1.51 -18.21 11.55
C GLN A 232 -2.98 -18.59 11.33
N ASP A 233 -3.90 -17.67 11.63
CA ASP A 233 -5.33 -17.85 11.42
C ASP A 233 -5.65 -18.05 9.93
N GLU A 234 -6.08 -19.26 9.57
CA GLU A 234 -6.38 -19.63 8.18
C GLU A 234 -7.55 -18.83 7.60
N ASN A 235 -8.52 -18.44 8.42
CA ASN A 235 -9.70 -17.70 7.96
C ASN A 235 -9.30 -16.27 7.60
N LEU A 236 -8.50 -15.61 8.45
CA LEU A 236 -7.93 -14.29 8.15
C LEU A 236 -7.05 -14.35 6.89
N MET A 237 -6.25 -15.40 6.72
CA MET A 237 -5.43 -15.59 5.52
C MET A 237 -6.28 -15.68 4.24
N LYS A 238 -7.26 -16.59 4.24
CA LYS A 238 -8.16 -16.80 3.10
C LYS A 238 -8.93 -15.53 2.78
N PHE A 239 -9.43 -14.85 3.81
CA PHE A 239 -10.11 -13.57 3.69
C PHE A 239 -9.23 -12.52 2.99
N ALA A 240 -8.01 -12.31 3.48
CA ALA A 240 -7.08 -11.33 2.91
C ALA A 240 -6.73 -11.62 1.45
N LYS A 241 -6.53 -12.89 1.09
CA LYS A 241 -6.26 -13.29 -0.30
C LYS A 241 -7.44 -13.03 -1.22
N LEU A 242 -8.66 -13.38 -0.79
CA LEU A 242 -9.88 -13.11 -1.55
C LEU A 242 -10.10 -11.61 -1.72
N ASP A 243 -10.03 -10.83 -0.64
CA ASP A 243 -10.16 -9.37 -0.65
C ASP A 243 -9.16 -8.72 -1.63
N PHE A 244 -7.89 -9.10 -1.54
CA PHE A 244 -6.85 -8.58 -2.41
C PHE A 244 -7.13 -8.89 -3.89
N LYS A 245 -7.61 -10.10 -4.20
CA LYS A 245 -7.96 -10.50 -5.57
C LYS A 245 -9.15 -9.69 -6.10
N ILE A 246 -10.19 -9.51 -5.29
CA ILE A 246 -11.39 -8.73 -5.62
C ILE A 246 -11.02 -7.29 -5.93
N LEU A 247 -10.25 -6.64 -5.05
CA LEU A 247 -9.84 -5.26 -5.25
C LEU A 247 -8.84 -5.09 -6.39
N GLN A 248 -7.92 -6.04 -6.59
CA GLN A 248 -7.06 -6.02 -7.77
C GLN A 248 -7.89 -6.05 -9.06
N HIS A 249 -8.96 -6.83 -9.09
CA HIS A 249 -9.86 -6.88 -10.25
C HIS A 249 -10.59 -5.56 -10.47
N LEU A 250 -11.08 -4.95 -9.38
CA LEU A 250 -11.71 -3.64 -9.43
C LEU A 250 -10.74 -2.58 -9.96
N HIS A 251 -9.52 -2.51 -9.42
CA HIS A 251 -8.49 -1.57 -9.88
C HIS A 251 -8.14 -1.78 -11.36
N LYS A 252 -8.07 -3.04 -11.84
CA LYS A 252 -7.86 -3.32 -13.28
C LYS A 252 -9.01 -2.78 -14.15
N LYS A 253 -10.25 -2.90 -13.70
CA LYS A 253 -11.42 -2.32 -14.40
C LYS A 253 -11.35 -0.79 -14.42
N GLU A 254 -10.98 -0.17 -13.30
CA GLU A 254 -10.81 1.28 -13.19
C GLU A 254 -9.69 1.79 -14.11
N ILE A 255 -8.51 1.15 -14.07
CA ILE A 255 -7.38 1.49 -14.93
C ILE A 255 -7.73 1.31 -16.40
N ASN A 256 -8.42 0.21 -16.78
CA ASN A 256 -8.87 0.01 -18.16
C ASN A 256 -9.78 1.15 -18.63
N LYS A 257 -10.72 1.59 -17.79
CA LYS A 257 -11.61 2.71 -18.07
C LYS A 257 -10.85 4.03 -18.22
N ILE A 258 -9.93 4.31 -17.31
CA ILE A 258 -9.09 5.52 -17.32
C ILE A 258 -8.21 5.57 -18.57
N ILE A 259 -7.55 4.46 -18.93
CA ILE A 259 -6.67 4.39 -20.11
C ILE A 259 -7.46 4.45 -21.42
N ARG A 260 -8.72 4.04 -21.44
CA ARG A 260 -9.58 4.22 -22.63
C ARG A 260 -10.09 5.66 -22.79
N TRP A 261 -9.91 6.53 -21.80
CA TRP A 261 -10.37 7.92 -21.80
C TRP A 261 -11.85 8.05 -22.17
N ASP A 262 -12.65 7.10 -21.67
CA ASP A 262 -14.07 7.02 -21.99
C ASP A 262 -14.85 8.00 -21.11
N THR A 263 -15.46 9.02 -21.72
CA THR A 263 -16.31 9.98 -21.00
C THR A 263 -17.57 9.34 -20.45
N ASN A 264 -18.01 8.20 -21.02
CA ASN A 264 -19.24 7.50 -20.60
C ASN A 264 -19.02 6.64 -19.35
N CYS A 265 -17.78 6.46 -18.89
CA CYS A 265 -17.49 5.62 -17.74
C CYS A 265 -17.44 6.38 -16.40
N ILE A 266 -17.57 7.72 -16.41
CA ILE A 266 -17.48 8.56 -15.19
C ILE A 266 -18.45 8.06 -14.12
N ASP A 267 -19.69 7.76 -14.48
CA ASP A 267 -20.72 7.31 -13.53
C ASP A 267 -20.38 5.98 -12.86
N GLN A 268 -19.53 5.17 -13.50
CA GLN A 268 -19.14 3.84 -13.06
C GLN A 268 -17.80 3.81 -12.29
N LEU A 269 -17.17 4.96 -12.06
CA LEU A 269 -15.95 5.07 -11.26
C LEU A 269 -16.29 5.33 -9.79
N PRO A 270 -15.41 5.00 -8.83
CA PRO A 270 -15.60 5.42 -7.44
C PRO A 270 -15.63 6.95 -7.28
N ASN A 271 -16.39 7.45 -6.29
CA ASN A 271 -16.56 8.90 -6.08
C ASN A 271 -15.23 9.66 -5.94
N TYR A 272 -14.23 9.07 -5.28
CA TYR A 272 -12.90 9.69 -5.13
C TYR A 272 -12.14 9.84 -6.45
N ILE A 273 -12.48 9.03 -7.47
CA ILE A 273 -11.91 9.10 -8.82
C ILE A 273 -12.69 10.06 -9.71
N LYS A 274 -14.03 10.05 -9.59
CA LYS A 274 -14.93 10.82 -10.45
C LYS A 274 -14.52 12.28 -10.56
N LEU A 275 -14.21 12.93 -9.43
CA LEU A 275 -13.87 14.35 -9.38
C LEU A 275 -12.67 14.67 -10.27
N TRP A 276 -11.50 14.08 -10.01
CA TRP A 276 -10.30 14.40 -10.77
C TRP A 276 -10.37 13.90 -12.22
N TYR A 277 -10.98 12.75 -12.47
CA TYR A 277 -11.11 12.22 -13.84
C TYR A 277 -12.04 13.11 -14.69
N SER A 278 -13.15 13.59 -14.13
CA SER A 278 -14.03 14.54 -14.81
C SER A 278 -13.33 15.85 -15.15
N GLU A 279 -12.52 16.40 -14.23
CA GLU A 279 -11.80 17.63 -14.52
C GLU A 279 -10.66 17.47 -15.50
N ILE A 280 -9.97 16.33 -15.48
CA ILE A 280 -9.00 16.01 -16.53
C ILE A 280 -9.73 15.93 -17.88
N LEU A 281 -10.86 15.22 -17.98
CA LEU A 281 -11.61 15.13 -19.23
C LEU A 281 -12.08 16.51 -19.72
N ASN A 282 -12.62 17.35 -18.81
CA ASN A 282 -13.07 18.71 -19.13
C ASN A 282 -11.91 19.58 -19.63
N VAL A 283 -10.77 19.59 -18.95
CA VAL A 283 -9.58 20.37 -19.33
C VAL A 283 -9.09 19.98 -20.73
N TYR A 284 -9.09 18.69 -21.05
CA TYR A 284 -8.67 18.20 -22.36
C TYR A 284 -9.69 18.50 -23.46
N LYS A 285 -10.99 18.46 -23.13
CA LYS A 285 -12.07 18.87 -24.03
C LYS A 285 -12.01 20.37 -24.34
N ASP A 286 -11.78 21.21 -23.33
CA ASP A 286 -11.62 22.66 -23.49
C ASP A 286 -10.38 23.00 -24.32
N MET A 287 -9.29 22.26 -24.14
CA MET A 287 -8.10 22.35 -24.99
C MET A 287 -8.41 21.94 -26.43
N GLU A 288 -9.17 20.87 -26.64
CA GLU A 288 -9.58 20.42 -27.97
C GLU A 288 -10.44 21.46 -28.66
N ASP A 289 -11.46 22.00 -28.01
CA ASP A 289 -12.35 23.03 -28.56
C ASP A 289 -11.59 24.33 -28.89
N SER A 290 -10.60 24.69 -28.08
CA SER A 290 -9.77 25.87 -28.29
C SER A 290 -8.82 25.70 -29.49
N ILE A 291 -8.16 24.55 -29.59
CA ILE A 291 -7.11 24.27 -30.59
C ILE A 291 -7.72 23.78 -31.92
N SER A 292 -8.95 23.25 -31.90
CA SER A 292 -9.73 22.91 -33.10
C SER A 292 -9.98 24.13 -33.99
N LYS A 293 -10.18 25.32 -33.38
CA LYS A 293 -10.32 26.59 -34.10
C LYS A 293 -9.08 26.95 -34.93
N GLU A 294 -7.92 26.40 -34.59
CA GLU A 294 -6.66 26.58 -35.32
C GLU A 294 -6.33 25.41 -36.27
N GLY A 295 -7.22 24.42 -36.41
CA GLY A 295 -6.97 23.22 -37.22
C GLY A 295 -5.90 22.28 -36.63
N LYS A 296 -5.63 22.36 -35.33
CA LYS A 296 -4.53 21.64 -34.65
C LYS A 296 -5.01 20.61 -33.61
N SER A 297 -6.27 20.17 -33.65
CA SER A 297 -6.87 19.23 -32.66
C SER A 297 -6.03 17.97 -32.41
N TYR A 298 -5.32 17.45 -33.44
CA TYR A 298 -4.40 16.30 -33.28
C TYR A 298 -3.35 16.46 -32.18
N ARG A 299 -3.01 17.69 -31.75
CA ARG A 299 -2.07 17.96 -30.65
C ARG A 299 -2.63 17.56 -29.29
N VAL A 300 -3.96 17.57 -29.12
CA VAL A 300 -4.62 17.13 -27.88
C VAL A 300 -4.47 15.62 -27.71
N GLN A 301 -4.58 14.85 -28.80
CA GLN A 301 -4.34 13.40 -28.76
C GLN A 301 -2.92 13.07 -28.26
N VAL A 302 -1.91 13.82 -28.69
CA VAL A 302 -0.51 13.68 -28.22
C VAL A 302 -0.38 14.03 -26.74
N ALA A 303 -1.12 15.03 -26.26
CA ALA A 303 -1.12 15.41 -24.85
C ALA A 303 -1.83 14.37 -23.96
N ILE A 304 -2.94 13.77 -24.44
CA ILE A 304 -3.61 12.64 -23.79
C ILE A 304 -2.65 11.45 -23.70
N GLU A 305 -1.92 11.15 -24.77
CA GLU A 305 -0.88 10.11 -24.78
C GLU A 305 0.23 10.38 -23.75
N ALA A 306 0.63 11.63 -23.57
CA ALA A 306 1.59 12.01 -22.53
C ALA A 306 1.04 11.83 -21.10
N VAL A 307 -0.26 12.09 -20.89
CA VAL A 307 -0.91 11.83 -19.59
C VAL A 307 -0.99 10.34 -19.29
N TYR A 308 -1.25 9.49 -20.28
CA TYR A 308 -1.15 8.03 -20.08
C TYR A 308 0.25 7.62 -19.61
N MET A 309 1.30 8.25 -20.16
CA MET A 309 2.69 7.98 -19.70
C MET A 309 2.93 8.40 -18.25
N ILE A 310 2.27 9.45 -17.76
CA ILE A 310 2.39 9.89 -16.35
C ILE A 310 1.70 8.89 -15.43
N PHE A 311 0.46 8.49 -15.72
CA PHE A 311 -0.28 7.54 -14.88
C PHE A 311 0.38 6.17 -14.80
N THR A 312 1.06 5.75 -15.86
CA THR A 312 1.76 4.47 -15.92
C THR A 312 3.16 4.48 -15.27
N PHE A 313 3.72 5.65 -14.98
CA PHE A 313 5.02 5.78 -14.28
C PHE A 313 4.91 5.64 -12.76
N PHE A 314 3.71 5.87 -12.20
CA PHE A 314 3.46 5.87 -10.75
C PHE A 314 2.74 4.61 -10.23
N SER A 315 2.46 3.64 -11.10
CA SER A 315 1.82 2.35 -10.80
C SER A 315 2.81 1.19 -10.85
#